data_AF-A0A0Q8NXC0-F1
#
_entry.id   AF-A0A0Q8NXC0-F1
#
_cell.length_a   1.000
_cell.length_b   1.000
_cell.length_c   1.000
_cell.angle_alpha   90.00
_cell.angle_beta   90.00
_cell.angle_gamma   90.00
#
_symmetry.space_group_name_H-M   'P 1'
#
loop_
_entity.id
_entity.type
_entity.pdbx_description
1 polymer ?
#
loop_
_entity_poly.entity_id
_entity_poly.type
_entity_poly.pdbx_seq_one_letter_code
_entity_poly.pdbx_strand_id
1 'polypeptide(L)'
;MSAWPLLPDRSSSWAVLIAVGAYAELSAMPEAVRSAELLADHLGGPDGVFDPDQVIRVLDPQSAREATDRIAWAAGQATSTLFVYYAGHGVTGGGAERLHLALPGTVDKPGVLRRTALSADAVFAAMGTRATHRVAVLDCCFAGLALDEPSAADLHLLTAVDRSRKALFNQELGLTRFAEELLRLFEEGVPEAAEHLTLDLIYRQLAINLNQLPAKRSRTYVAPIPMQRTVDASGSLALARNRAYGTARTEPGLRARAAFAYRQFAVRHRRQPWHQPQATRLLHGIAADAADSLGRTHPLTFQLRNAHAQAVGATEGHPAALALLEPLATEATAVLPADSPVLAVILATLVEHRP
;
A
#
# COMPACT_ATOMS: atom_id res chain seq x y z
N MET A 1 -19.79 -0.44 -8.80
CA MET A 1 -20.60 -0.07 -7.62
C MET A 1 -19.62 0.19 -6.49
N SER A 2 -19.36 1.45 -6.14
CA SER A 2 -18.54 1.73 -4.95
C SER A 2 -19.35 1.27 -3.74
N ALA A 3 -18.84 0.28 -2.99
CA ALA A 3 -19.37 0.00 -1.68
C ALA A 3 -19.30 1.30 -0.86
N TRP A 4 -20.36 1.64 -0.14
CA TRP A 4 -20.34 2.74 0.81
C TRP A 4 -19.20 2.48 1.81
N PRO A 5 -18.29 3.44 2.06
CA PRO A 5 -17.24 3.24 3.05
C PRO A 5 -17.88 3.06 4.43
N LEU A 6 -17.38 2.09 5.19
CA LEU A 6 -17.66 1.99 6.62
C LEU A 6 -16.75 2.99 7.32
N LEU A 7 -17.34 3.96 8.02
CA LEU A 7 -16.58 4.98 8.75
C LEU A 7 -16.49 4.58 10.22
N PRO A 8 -15.28 4.52 10.80
CA PRO A 8 -15.12 4.39 12.25
C PRO A 8 -15.81 5.55 12.97
N ASP A 9 -16.47 5.26 14.10
CA ASP A 9 -16.82 6.31 15.06
C ASP A 9 -15.52 6.73 15.76
N ARG A 10 -15.04 7.91 15.41
CA ARG A 10 -13.77 8.48 15.87
C ARG A 10 -13.62 8.48 17.38
N SER A 11 -14.72 8.70 18.11
CA SER A 11 -14.71 8.84 19.57
C SER A 11 -14.71 7.52 20.32
N SER A 12 -15.01 6.42 19.63
CA SER A 12 -15.06 5.07 20.20
C SER A 12 -14.16 4.08 19.48
N SER A 13 -13.18 4.61 18.74
CA SER A 13 -12.18 3.87 17.98
C SER A 13 -10.79 4.12 18.53
N TRP A 14 -10.03 3.05 18.75
CA TRP A 14 -8.70 3.11 19.32
C TRP A 14 -7.66 2.52 18.38
N ALA A 15 -6.47 3.11 18.38
CA ALA A 15 -5.32 2.61 17.65
C ALA A 15 -4.17 2.31 18.63
N VAL A 16 -3.50 1.18 18.45
CA VAL A 16 -2.28 0.80 19.20
C VAL A 16 -1.18 0.50 18.20
N LEU A 17 -0.12 1.31 18.20
CA LEU A 17 1.03 1.16 17.33
C LEU A 17 2.21 0.69 18.16
N ILE A 18 2.63 -0.55 17.92
CA ILE A 18 3.76 -1.19 18.57
C ILE A 18 4.94 -1.13 17.62
N ALA A 19 6.07 -0.61 18.08
CA ALA A 19 7.29 -0.60 17.29
C ALA A 19 8.51 -0.92 18.14
N VAL A 20 9.45 -1.65 17.54
CA VAL A 20 10.70 -2.04 18.20
C VAL A 20 11.87 -1.64 17.31
N GLY A 21 12.70 -0.73 17.80
CA GLY A 21 13.88 -0.22 17.11
C GLY A 21 15.18 -0.67 17.75
N ALA A 22 15.19 -0.97 19.04
CA ALA A 22 16.36 -1.44 19.76
C ALA A 22 16.25 -2.93 20.10
N TYR A 23 17.33 -3.68 19.85
CA TYR A 23 17.39 -5.11 20.11
C TYR A 23 18.72 -5.49 20.76
N ALA A 24 18.70 -6.44 21.69
CA ALA A 24 19.89 -6.95 22.34
C ALA A 24 20.69 -7.92 21.45
N GLU A 25 20.01 -8.81 20.71
CA GLU A 25 20.65 -9.81 19.84
C GLU A 25 20.38 -9.61 18.34
N LEU A 26 19.28 -8.92 17.98
CA LEU A 26 18.94 -8.65 16.58
C LEU A 26 19.54 -7.30 16.13
N SER A 27 19.58 -7.08 14.81
CA SER A 27 20.00 -5.78 14.27
C SER A 27 19.01 -4.68 14.67
N ALA A 28 19.53 -3.52 15.08
CA ALA A 28 18.71 -2.34 15.33
C ALA A 28 17.89 -1.95 14.09
N MET A 29 16.70 -1.40 14.32
CA MET A 29 15.74 -1.02 13.28
C MET A 29 14.99 0.27 13.66
N PRO A 30 15.69 1.40 13.87
CA PRO A 30 15.05 2.68 14.22
C PRO A 30 13.98 3.13 13.22
N GLU A 31 14.03 2.63 11.97
CA GLU A 31 13.03 2.86 10.94
C GLU A 31 11.64 2.37 11.35
N ALA A 32 11.55 1.29 12.14
CA ALA A 32 10.27 0.78 12.65
C ALA A 32 9.60 1.78 13.61
N VAL A 33 10.37 2.35 14.53
CA VAL A 33 9.89 3.36 15.49
C VAL A 33 9.44 4.61 14.75
N ARG A 34 10.28 5.14 13.86
CA ARG A 34 9.94 6.34 13.07
C ARG A 34 8.69 6.13 12.22
N SER A 35 8.54 4.95 11.62
CA SER A 35 7.37 4.59 10.82
C SER A 35 6.09 4.57 11.67
N ALA A 36 6.13 3.97 12.85
CA ALA A 36 4.99 3.93 13.76
C ALA A 36 4.62 5.32 14.31
N GLU A 37 5.59 6.17 14.60
CA GLU A 37 5.34 7.54 15.05
C GLU A 37 4.60 8.35 13.99
N LEU A 38 5.08 8.35 12.74
CA LEU A 38 4.45 9.06 11.63
C LEU A 38 3.06 8.50 11.28
N LEU A 39 2.89 7.18 11.33
CA LEU A 39 1.57 6.56 11.14
C LEU A 39 0.61 6.95 12.28
N ALA A 40 1.07 6.98 13.53
CA ALA A 40 0.26 7.42 14.66
C ALA A 40 -0.17 8.88 14.52
N ASP A 41 0.77 9.77 14.16
CA ASP A 41 0.48 11.19 13.90
C ASP A 41 -0.58 11.34 12.79
N HIS A 42 -0.47 10.58 11.71
CA HIS A 42 -1.45 10.63 10.62
C HIS A 42 -2.83 10.11 11.06
N LEU A 43 -2.88 8.95 11.71
CA LEU A 43 -4.13 8.30 12.13
C LEU A 43 -4.94 9.12 13.15
N GLY A 44 -4.26 9.88 14.02
CA GLY A 44 -4.87 10.83 14.94
C GLY A 44 -5.09 12.23 14.35
N GLY A 45 -4.52 12.52 13.18
CA GLY A 45 -4.49 13.85 12.58
C GLY A 45 -5.83 14.34 11.99
N PRO A 46 -5.80 15.47 11.25
CA PRO A 46 -7.00 16.04 10.63
C PRO A 46 -7.68 15.12 9.61
N ASP A 47 -6.87 14.36 8.86
CA ASP A 47 -7.35 13.39 7.86
C ASP A 47 -7.48 11.96 8.43
N GLY A 48 -7.13 11.77 9.71
CA GLY A 48 -7.21 10.50 10.41
C GLY A 48 -8.62 10.17 10.90
N VAL A 49 -8.89 8.89 11.16
CA VAL A 49 -10.20 8.39 11.64
C VAL A 49 -10.23 8.11 13.14
N PHE A 50 -9.13 8.39 13.85
CA PHE A 50 -9.03 8.21 15.31
C PHE A 50 -8.93 9.55 16.01
N ASP A 51 -9.45 9.63 17.22
CA ASP A 51 -9.15 10.75 18.13
C ASP A 51 -7.64 10.70 18.49
N PRO A 52 -6.90 11.82 18.44
CA PRO A 52 -5.48 11.85 18.84
C PRO A 52 -5.21 11.20 20.20
N ASP A 53 -6.10 11.40 21.19
CA ASP A 53 -5.95 10.85 22.54
C ASP A 53 -6.22 9.33 22.60
N GLN A 54 -6.75 8.76 21.51
CA GLN A 54 -7.06 7.34 21.35
C GLN A 54 -6.04 6.60 20.46
N VAL A 55 -4.94 7.27 20.10
CA VAL A 55 -3.80 6.67 19.37
C VAL A 55 -2.64 6.44 20.33
N ILE A 56 -2.44 5.18 20.70
CA ILE A 56 -1.43 4.76 21.68
C ILE A 56 -0.16 4.30 20.96
N ARG A 57 0.99 4.85 21.34
CA ARG A 57 2.31 4.38 20.92
C ARG A 57 2.91 3.49 21.99
N VAL A 58 3.41 2.33 21.59
CA VAL A 58 4.11 1.38 22.46
C VAL A 58 5.48 1.10 21.82
N LEU A 59 6.47 1.90 22.21
CA LEU A 59 7.81 1.87 21.62
C LEU A 59 8.76 1.06 22.49
N ASP A 60 9.51 0.16 21.86
CA ASP A 60 10.44 -0.78 22.50
C ASP A 60 9.85 -1.47 23.77
N PRO A 61 8.64 -2.07 23.72
CA PRO A 61 8.09 -2.79 24.87
C PRO A 61 9.01 -3.90 25.34
N GLN A 62 9.32 -3.92 26.63
CA GLN A 62 10.31 -4.82 27.22
C GLN A 62 9.79 -6.25 27.41
N SER A 63 8.49 -6.49 27.24
CA SER A 63 7.89 -7.81 27.35
C SER A 63 6.63 -7.98 26.51
N ALA A 64 6.30 -9.24 26.19
CA ALA A 64 5.05 -9.56 25.52
C ALA A 64 3.84 -9.08 26.32
N ARG A 65 3.92 -9.21 27.66
CA ARG A 65 2.89 -8.72 28.58
C ARG A 65 2.66 -7.22 28.45
N GLU A 66 3.71 -6.42 28.41
CA GLU A 66 3.59 -4.97 28.26
C GLU A 66 2.83 -4.59 26.98
N ALA A 67 3.17 -5.22 25.86
CA ALA A 67 2.48 -5.00 24.59
C ALA A 67 1.01 -5.47 24.64
N THR A 68 0.75 -6.69 25.14
CA THR A 68 -0.61 -7.24 25.19
C THR A 68 -1.51 -6.53 26.20
N ASP A 69 -0.98 -6.08 27.34
CA ASP A 69 -1.74 -5.33 28.36
C ASP A 69 -2.21 -3.99 27.78
N ARG A 70 -1.37 -3.34 26.94
CA ARG A 70 -1.77 -2.11 26.22
C ARG A 70 -2.84 -2.36 25.17
N ILE A 71 -2.72 -3.43 24.38
CA ILE A 71 -3.77 -3.82 23.41
C ILE A 71 -5.08 -4.13 24.14
N ALA A 72 -5.03 -4.95 25.19
CA ALA A 72 -6.21 -5.37 25.94
C ALA A 72 -6.90 -4.19 26.64
N TRP A 73 -6.13 -3.23 27.15
CA TRP A 73 -6.70 -2.00 27.71
C TRP A 73 -7.48 -1.21 26.65
N ALA A 74 -6.90 -0.98 25.47
CA ALA A 74 -7.56 -0.29 24.36
C ALA A 74 -8.78 -1.08 23.84
N ALA A 75 -8.68 -2.41 23.78
CA ALA A 75 -9.79 -3.30 23.43
C ALA A 75 -10.97 -3.20 24.40
N GLY A 76 -10.73 -2.90 25.68
CA GLY A 76 -11.78 -2.62 26.66
C GLY A 76 -12.52 -1.31 26.40
N GLN A 77 -11.88 -0.34 25.73
CA GLN A 77 -12.47 0.96 25.41
C GLN A 77 -13.17 0.96 24.04
N ALA A 78 -12.57 0.33 23.04
CA ALA A 78 -13.03 0.40 21.65
C ALA A 78 -14.36 -0.36 21.43
N THR A 79 -15.37 0.34 20.93
CA THR A 79 -16.64 -0.26 20.49
C THR A 79 -16.82 -0.21 18.97
N SER A 80 -16.29 0.81 18.32
CA SER A 80 -16.34 0.92 16.86
C SER A 80 -15.17 0.16 16.24
N THR A 81 -13.96 0.72 16.26
CA THR A 81 -12.78 0.12 15.63
C THR A 81 -11.63 -0.02 16.62
N LEU A 82 -10.99 -1.19 16.64
CA LEU A 82 -9.67 -1.38 17.24
C LEU A 82 -8.65 -1.65 16.13
N PHE A 83 -7.67 -0.77 16.00
CA PHE A 83 -6.57 -0.90 15.05
C PHE A 83 -5.27 -1.22 15.80
N VAL A 84 -4.58 -2.28 15.40
CA VAL A 84 -3.26 -2.64 15.94
C VAL A 84 -2.25 -2.69 14.81
N TYR A 85 -1.18 -1.93 14.92
CA TYR A 85 -0.04 -1.96 14.01
C TYR A 85 1.20 -2.47 14.75
N TYR A 86 1.96 -3.34 14.10
CA TYR A 86 3.28 -3.75 14.59
C TYR A 86 4.34 -3.51 13.52
N ALA A 87 5.46 -2.88 13.91
CA ALA A 87 6.67 -2.75 13.10
C ALA A 87 7.92 -3.23 13.86
N GLY A 88 8.73 -4.03 13.17
CA GLY A 88 10.00 -4.54 13.71
C GLY A 88 10.40 -5.85 13.04
N HIS A 89 11.28 -6.62 13.68
CA HIS A 89 11.64 -7.94 13.17
C HIS A 89 10.48 -8.94 13.33
N GLY A 90 10.27 -9.72 12.28
CA GLY A 90 9.44 -10.92 12.30
C GLY A 90 10.37 -12.13 12.28
N VAL A 91 10.22 -13.02 13.25
CA VAL A 91 11.14 -14.13 13.50
C VAL A 91 10.37 -15.44 13.65
N THR A 92 11.04 -16.54 13.32
CA THR A 92 10.43 -17.87 13.26
C THR A 92 11.23 -18.94 14.02
N GLY A 93 12.37 -18.58 14.62
CA GLY A 93 13.12 -19.48 15.48
C GLY A 93 13.84 -20.57 14.69
N GLY A 94 14.17 -20.30 13.42
CA GLY A 94 14.77 -21.28 12.51
C GLY A 94 13.79 -22.26 11.86
N GLY A 95 12.47 -22.11 12.06
CA GLY A 95 11.44 -22.93 11.40
C GLY A 95 10.20 -22.10 11.05
N ALA A 96 9.78 -22.09 9.79
CA ALA A 96 8.73 -21.20 9.28
C ALA A 96 7.28 -21.58 9.66
N GLU A 97 7.07 -22.26 10.80
CA GLU A 97 5.74 -22.74 11.18
C GLU A 97 4.82 -21.64 11.72
N ARG A 98 5.37 -20.66 12.46
CA ARG A 98 4.58 -19.57 13.07
C ARG A 98 5.36 -18.26 13.14
N LEU A 99 4.64 -17.16 13.01
CA LEU A 99 5.19 -15.82 13.18
C LEU A 99 5.31 -15.44 14.65
N HIS A 100 6.49 -14.93 15.02
CA HIS A 100 6.68 -14.18 16.26
C HIS A 100 7.19 -12.77 15.92
N LEU A 101 6.65 -11.80 16.63
CA LEU A 101 6.97 -10.39 16.59
C LEU A 101 8.08 -10.13 17.64
N ALA A 102 9.26 -9.75 17.17
CA ALA A 102 10.42 -9.57 18.02
C ALA A 102 10.30 -8.34 18.94
N LEU A 103 10.66 -8.52 20.20
CA LEU A 103 10.79 -7.51 21.24
C LEU A 103 12.29 -7.23 21.51
N PRO A 104 12.66 -6.19 22.27
CA PRO A 104 14.06 -5.84 22.51
C PRO A 104 14.93 -7.00 23.04
N GLY A 105 14.35 -7.84 23.90
CA GLY A 105 15.01 -9.03 24.47
C GLY A 105 14.82 -10.32 23.67
N THR A 106 14.30 -10.28 22.44
CA THR A 106 14.05 -11.48 21.65
C THR A 106 15.34 -12.19 21.26
N VAL A 107 15.30 -13.52 21.41
CA VAL A 107 16.37 -14.44 21.00
C VAL A 107 15.80 -15.37 19.94
N ASP A 108 16.22 -15.20 18.69
CA ASP A 108 15.74 -15.98 17.53
C ASP A 108 16.41 -17.35 17.44
N LYS A 109 16.13 -18.21 18.44
CA LYS A 109 16.63 -19.59 18.53
C LYS A 109 15.50 -20.57 18.86
N PRO A 110 15.54 -21.80 18.31
CA PRO A 110 14.61 -22.87 18.70
C PRO A 110 14.54 -23.05 20.21
N GLY A 111 13.33 -23.19 20.76
CA GLY A 111 13.10 -23.43 22.20
C GLY A 111 13.23 -22.20 23.12
N VAL A 112 13.82 -21.09 22.65
CA VAL A 112 13.91 -19.84 23.42
C VAL A 112 12.91 -18.81 22.91
N LEU A 113 12.72 -18.74 21.58
CA LEU A 113 11.92 -17.71 20.92
C LEU A 113 10.54 -17.50 21.54
N ARG A 114 9.80 -18.58 21.81
CA ARG A 114 8.44 -18.52 22.37
C ARG A 114 8.36 -17.84 23.74
N ARG A 115 9.49 -17.74 24.47
CA ARG A 115 9.55 -17.11 25.80
C ARG A 115 10.02 -15.65 25.74
N THR A 116 10.61 -15.21 24.63
CA THR A 116 11.27 -13.91 24.52
C THR A 116 10.70 -13.01 23.42
N ALA A 117 9.83 -13.55 22.57
CA ALA A 117 9.10 -12.80 21.54
C ALA A 117 7.59 -12.81 21.79
N LEU A 118 6.88 -11.91 21.11
CA LEU A 118 5.42 -11.81 21.13
C LEU A 118 4.84 -12.64 19.98
N SER A 119 3.97 -13.62 20.23
CA SER A 119 3.31 -14.33 19.13
C SER A 119 2.24 -13.47 18.46
N ALA A 120 2.02 -13.65 17.15
CA ALA A 120 0.90 -13.00 16.46
C ALA A 120 -0.45 -13.38 17.08
N ASP A 121 -0.61 -14.64 17.47
CA ASP A 121 -1.79 -15.14 18.18
C ASP A 121 -2.07 -14.40 19.49
N ALA A 122 -1.04 -14.05 20.28
CA ALA A 122 -1.22 -13.28 21.51
C ALA A 122 -1.68 -11.85 21.25
N VAL A 123 -1.23 -11.22 20.16
CA VAL A 123 -1.74 -9.91 19.71
C VAL A 123 -3.22 -10.01 19.38
N PHE A 124 -3.59 -10.99 18.55
CA PHE A 124 -4.96 -11.18 18.09
C PHE A 124 -5.91 -11.52 19.24
N ALA A 125 -5.48 -12.35 20.20
CA ALA A 125 -6.24 -12.65 21.40
C ALA A 125 -6.42 -11.39 22.28
N ALA A 126 -5.38 -10.57 22.44
CA ALA A 126 -5.45 -9.34 23.24
C ALA A 126 -6.40 -8.29 22.65
N MET A 127 -6.67 -8.32 21.34
CA MET A 127 -7.64 -7.43 20.69
C MET A 127 -9.08 -7.65 21.15
N GLY A 128 -9.37 -8.75 21.87
CA GLY A 128 -10.70 -9.06 22.39
C GLY A 128 -11.75 -9.14 21.29
N THR A 129 -13.03 -9.03 21.66
CA THR A 129 -14.18 -9.15 20.72
C THR A 129 -15.14 -7.97 20.78
N ARG A 130 -14.82 -6.94 21.58
CA ARG A 130 -15.73 -5.82 21.88
C ARG A 130 -15.91 -4.88 20.69
N ALA A 131 -14.82 -4.55 19.99
CA ALA A 131 -14.88 -3.65 18.85
C ALA A 131 -15.59 -4.31 17.66
N THR A 132 -16.49 -3.57 17.01
CA THR A 132 -17.21 -4.02 15.81
C THR A 132 -16.26 -4.36 14.68
N HIS A 133 -15.20 -3.57 14.53
CA HIS A 133 -14.13 -3.81 13.57
C HIS A 133 -12.79 -3.96 14.29
N ARG A 134 -12.08 -5.04 13.98
CA ARG A 134 -10.75 -5.31 14.50
C ARG A 134 -9.80 -5.44 13.32
N VAL A 135 -8.81 -4.55 13.28
CA VAL A 135 -7.85 -4.45 12.19
C VAL A 135 -6.45 -4.65 12.74
N ALA A 136 -5.71 -5.59 12.18
CA ALA A 136 -4.30 -5.80 12.47
C ALA A 136 -3.46 -5.54 11.22
N VAL A 137 -2.37 -4.79 11.39
CA VAL A 137 -1.41 -4.51 10.33
C VAL A 137 -0.01 -4.93 10.80
N LEU A 138 0.59 -5.88 10.10
CA LEU A 138 1.89 -6.45 10.45
C LEU A 138 2.97 -6.06 9.43
N ASP A 139 3.87 -5.19 9.86
CA ASP A 139 4.98 -4.65 9.07
C ASP A 139 6.32 -5.27 9.51
N CYS A 140 6.50 -6.54 9.15
CA CYS A 140 7.67 -7.32 9.51
C CYS A 140 7.92 -8.47 8.53
N CYS A 141 9.10 -9.10 8.61
CA CYS A 141 9.41 -10.31 7.82
C CYS A 141 8.42 -11.45 8.12
N PHE A 142 8.15 -12.28 7.11
CA PHE A 142 7.29 -13.46 7.22
C PHE A 142 5.85 -13.18 7.71
N ALA A 143 5.40 -11.92 7.66
CA ALA A 143 4.12 -11.50 8.24
C ALA A 143 2.92 -12.29 7.68
N GLY A 144 3.00 -12.79 6.45
CA GLY A 144 1.97 -13.65 5.86
C GLY A 144 1.74 -14.98 6.57
N LEU A 145 2.61 -15.43 7.48
CA LEU A 145 2.35 -16.59 8.35
C LEU A 145 1.22 -16.31 9.35
N ALA A 146 0.99 -15.05 9.73
CA ALA A 146 -0.08 -14.70 10.66
C ALA A 146 -1.49 -14.93 10.09
N LEU A 147 -1.62 -15.07 8.76
CA LEU A 147 -2.88 -15.40 8.10
C LEU A 147 -3.37 -16.82 8.44
N ASP A 148 -2.46 -17.71 8.81
CA ASP A 148 -2.73 -19.10 9.15
C ASP A 148 -3.10 -19.29 10.64
N GLU A 149 -2.94 -18.25 11.47
CA GLU A 149 -3.33 -18.32 12.88
C GLU A 149 -4.87 -18.36 12.99
N PRO A 150 -5.44 -19.31 13.74
CA PRO A 150 -6.90 -19.41 13.92
C PRO A 150 -7.52 -18.12 14.48
N SER A 151 -6.81 -17.41 15.36
CA SER A 151 -7.24 -16.14 15.95
C SER A 151 -7.32 -14.99 14.94
N ALA A 152 -6.73 -15.13 13.75
CA ALA A 152 -6.92 -14.19 12.65
C ALA A 152 -8.28 -14.36 11.94
N ALA A 153 -9.08 -15.37 12.30
CA ALA A 153 -10.30 -15.71 11.57
C ALA A 153 -11.28 -14.55 11.44
N ASP A 154 -11.42 -13.78 12.51
CA ASP A 154 -12.40 -12.71 12.67
C ASP A 154 -11.76 -11.32 12.69
N LEU A 155 -10.54 -11.20 12.12
CA LEU A 155 -9.78 -9.97 12.02
C LEU A 155 -9.58 -9.56 10.56
N HIS A 156 -9.68 -8.27 10.29
CA HIS A 156 -9.07 -7.74 9.08
C HIS A 156 -7.55 -7.72 9.27
N LEU A 157 -6.82 -8.49 8.49
CA LEU A 157 -5.36 -8.58 8.60
C LEU A 157 -4.70 -8.11 7.31
N LEU A 158 -3.83 -7.12 7.42
CA LEU A 158 -2.96 -6.62 6.35
C LEU A 158 -1.51 -6.90 6.72
N THR A 159 -0.75 -7.49 5.81
CA THR A 159 0.67 -7.79 6.05
C THR A 159 1.55 -7.11 5.01
N ALA A 160 2.74 -6.67 5.41
CA ALA A 160 3.69 -6.05 4.50
C ALA A 160 4.25 -7.01 3.45
N VAL A 161 4.30 -8.30 3.78
CA VAL A 161 4.87 -9.37 2.96
C VAL A 161 4.09 -10.68 3.08
N ASP A 162 4.33 -11.58 2.12
CA ASP A 162 3.89 -12.97 2.15
C ASP A 162 4.66 -13.78 3.22
N ARG A 163 4.30 -15.06 3.36
CA ARG A 163 4.87 -15.98 4.36
C ARG A 163 6.35 -16.32 4.18
N SER A 164 6.95 -15.99 3.04
CA SER A 164 8.30 -16.44 2.65
C SER A 164 9.30 -15.29 2.45
N ARG A 165 8.82 -14.05 2.39
CA ARG A 165 9.63 -12.87 2.06
C ARG A 165 10.07 -12.10 3.30
N LYS A 166 11.19 -11.39 3.13
CA LYS A 166 11.64 -10.36 4.07
C LYS A 166 10.92 -9.04 3.78
N ALA A 167 10.50 -8.35 4.83
CA ALA A 167 10.13 -6.96 4.73
C ALA A 167 11.39 -6.12 4.50
N LEU A 168 11.22 -4.95 3.90
CA LEU A 168 12.33 -4.06 3.51
C LEU A 168 12.15 -2.69 4.15
N PHE A 169 13.24 -1.94 4.23
CA PHE A 169 13.25 -0.54 4.67
C PHE A 169 13.99 0.32 3.65
N ASN A 170 13.64 1.61 3.64
CA ASN A 170 14.26 2.63 2.82
C ASN A 170 15.31 3.37 3.65
N GLN A 171 16.58 3.15 3.33
CA GLN A 171 17.70 3.77 4.05
C GLN A 171 17.75 5.29 3.90
N GLU A 172 17.28 5.83 2.77
CA GLU A 172 17.31 7.28 2.50
C GLU A 172 16.25 8.00 3.35
N LEU A 173 15.05 7.42 3.43
CA LEU A 173 13.95 8.00 4.21
C LEU A 173 13.97 7.59 5.68
N GLY A 174 14.67 6.51 6.04
CA GLY A 174 14.68 5.94 7.38
C GLY A 174 13.31 5.40 7.80
N LEU A 175 12.58 4.75 6.88
CA LEU A 175 11.25 4.19 7.09
C LEU A 175 11.20 2.73 6.63
N THR A 176 10.27 1.94 7.16
CA THR A 176 9.93 0.67 6.51
C THR A 176 9.34 0.96 5.13
N ARG A 177 9.58 0.09 4.15
CA ARG A 177 9.03 0.28 2.80
C ARG A 177 7.50 0.23 2.80
N PHE A 178 6.90 -0.57 3.69
CA PHE A 178 5.45 -0.64 3.83
C PHE A 178 4.88 0.68 4.37
N ALA A 179 5.41 1.19 5.47
CA ALA A 179 4.95 2.44 6.05
C ALA A 179 5.22 3.64 5.13
N GLU A 180 6.35 3.66 4.42
CA GLU A 180 6.62 4.68 3.41
C GLU A 180 5.49 4.76 2.37
N GLU A 181 5.14 3.62 1.75
CA GLU A 181 4.09 3.61 0.72
C GLU A 181 2.70 3.89 1.30
N LEU A 182 2.43 3.47 2.55
CA LEU A 182 1.17 3.77 3.23
C LEU A 182 1.04 5.26 3.57
N LEU A 183 2.09 5.88 4.10
CA LEU A 183 2.13 7.31 4.39
C LEU A 183 2.05 8.14 3.12
N ARG A 184 2.76 7.74 2.05
CA ARG A 184 2.64 8.36 0.73
C ARG A 184 1.20 8.30 0.22
N LEU A 185 0.54 7.15 0.33
CA LEU A 185 -0.85 6.99 -0.08
C LEU A 185 -1.80 7.91 0.71
N PHE A 186 -1.57 8.05 2.01
CA PHE A 186 -2.33 8.96 2.87
C PHE A 186 -2.10 10.43 2.51
N GLU A 187 -0.87 10.80 2.14
CA GLU A 187 -0.52 12.17 1.77
C GLU A 187 -1.03 12.55 0.37
N GLU A 188 -0.80 11.68 -0.62
CA GLU A 188 -1.11 11.93 -2.02
C GLU A 188 -2.59 11.64 -2.34
N GLY A 189 -3.19 10.63 -1.71
CA GLY A 189 -4.55 10.16 -2.00
C GLY A 189 -4.68 9.38 -3.31
N VAL A 190 -5.92 9.01 -3.65
CA VAL A 190 -6.28 8.34 -4.92
C VAL A 190 -7.31 9.19 -5.66
N PRO A 191 -6.95 9.87 -6.76
CA PRO A 191 -7.82 10.85 -7.42
C PRO A 191 -9.20 10.32 -7.81
N GLU A 192 -9.27 9.09 -8.30
CA GLU A 192 -10.48 8.42 -8.79
C GLU A 192 -11.28 7.69 -7.69
N ALA A 193 -10.80 7.69 -6.45
CA ALA A 193 -11.47 7.02 -5.35
C ALA A 193 -12.50 7.91 -4.65
N ALA A 194 -13.28 7.29 -3.75
CA ALA A 194 -14.22 7.98 -2.88
C ALA A 194 -13.49 8.89 -1.87
N GLU A 195 -14.28 9.65 -1.08
CA GLU A 195 -13.76 10.59 -0.09
C GLU A 195 -12.91 9.94 1.01
N HIS A 196 -13.00 8.62 1.19
CA HIS A 196 -12.27 7.90 2.22
C HIS A 196 -11.43 6.76 1.63
N LEU A 197 -10.23 6.58 2.18
CA LEU A 197 -9.33 5.49 1.84
C LEU A 197 -9.71 4.24 2.64
N THR A 198 -10.38 3.32 1.97
CA THR A 198 -10.81 2.04 2.54
C THR A 198 -9.68 1.01 2.55
N LEU A 199 -9.74 0.04 3.46
CA LEU A 199 -8.73 -1.01 3.59
C LEU A 199 -8.50 -1.82 2.30
N ASP A 200 -9.54 -2.10 1.51
CA ASP A 200 -9.41 -2.78 0.21
C ASP A 200 -8.68 -1.89 -0.82
N LEU A 201 -8.96 -0.59 -0.82
CA LEU A 201 -8.28 0.36 -1.69
C LEU A 201 -6.81 0.50 -1.29
N ILE A 202 -6.54 0.65 0.01
CA ILE A 202 -5.18 0.70 0.56
C ILE A 202 -4.41 -0.54 0.15
N TYR A 203 -4.97 -1.73 0.36
CA TYR A 203 -4.34 -2.98 -0.04
C TYR A 203 -4.02 -3.02 -1.55
N ARG A 204 -4.98 -2.65 -2.41
CA ARG A 204 -4.75 -2.63 -3.87
C ARG A 204 -3.62 -1.68 -4.26
N GLN A 205 -3.57 -0.49 -3.66
CA GLN A 205 -2.52 0.50 -3.92
C GLN A 205 -1.15 -0.03 -3.47
N LEU A 206 -1.07 -0.57 -2.25
CA LEU A 206 0.16 -1.16 -1.71
C LEU A 206 0.63 -2.36 -2.54
N ALA A 207 -0.29 -3.22 -3.00
CA ALA A 207 0.04 -4.38 -3.83
C ALA A 207 0.73 -3.99 -5.14
N ILE A 208 0.39 -2.83 -5.72
CA ILE A 208 1.06 -2.31 -6.92
C ILE A 208 2.35 -1.57 -6.57
N ASN A 209 2.32 -0.69 -5.58
CA ASN A 209 3.42 0.21 -5.26
C ASN A 209 4.61 -0.53 -4.62
N LEU A 210 4.36 -1.51 -3.74
CA LEU A 210 5.42 -2.32 -3.15
C LEU A 210 6.08 -3.28 -4.15
N ASN A 211 5.37 -3.64 -5.23
CA ASN A 211 5.92 -4.46 -6.30
C ASN A 211 6.86 -3.68 -7.26
N GLN A 212 7.01 -2.37 -7.08
CA GLN A 212 7.94 -1.59 -7.90
C GLN A 212 9.38 -1.97 -7.58
N LEU A 213 10.15 -2.26 -8.63
CA LEU A 213 11.58 -2.50 -8.53
C LEU A 213 12.31 -1.15 -8.47
N PRO A 214 13.16 -0.90 -7.46
CA PRO A 214 14.01 0.30 -7.46
C PRO A 214 14.89 0.34 -8.71
N ALA A 215 15.11 1.54 -9.26
CA ALA A 215 15.94 1.73 -10.45
C ALA A 215 17.36 1.16 -10.25
N LYS A 216 17.92 1.29 -9.04
CA LYS A 216 19.17 0.67 -8.61
C LYS A 216 18.86 -0.51 -7.68
N ARG A 217 18.50 -1.67 -8.25
CA ARG A 217 18.25 -2.87 -7.45
C ARG A 217 19.52 -3.69 -7.24
N SER A 218 19.69 -4.21 -6.02
CA SER A 218 20.59 -5.35 -5.80
C SER A 218 20.03 -6.59 -6.51
N ARG A 219 20.91 -7.53 -6.91
CA ARG A 219 20.51 -8.86 -7.38
C ARG A 219 19.67 -9.63 -6.35
N THR A 220 19.81 -9.31 -5.06
CA THR A 220 19.09 -9.94 -3.95
C THR A 220 17.75 -9.27 -3.62
N TYR A 221 17.39 -8.17 -4.29
CA TYR A 221 16.11 -7.51 -4.05
C TYR A 221 14.95 -8.39 -4.52
N VAL A 222 14.08 -8.76 -3.59
CA VAL A 222 12.81 -9.43 -3.86
C VAL A 222 11.72 -8.49 -3.40
N ALA A 223 10.87 -8.03 -4.32
CA ALA A 223 9.82 -7.07 -3.99
C ALA A 223 8.88 -7.62 -2.90
N PRO A 224 8.47 -6.83 -1.91
CA PRO A 224 7.44 -7.24 -0.96
C PRO A 224 6.13 -7.57 -1.69
N ILE A 225 5.43 -8.62 -1.24
CA ILE A 225 4.05 -8.90 -1.68
C ILE A 225 3.16 -8.76 -0.46
N PRO A 226 2.42 -7.67 -0.31
CA PRO A 226 1.49 -7.56 0.80
C PRO A 226 0.35 -8.57 0.64
N MET A 227 -0.20 -9.00 1.76
CA MET A 227 -1.36 -9.89 1.79
C MET A 227 -2.49 -9.26 2.60
N GLN A 228 -3.73 -9.57 2.24
CA GLN A 228 -4.91 -9.12 2.97
C GLN A 228 -5.84 -10.30 3.25
N ARG A 229 -6.33 -10.37 4.49
CA ARG A 229 -7.50 -11.13 4.88
C ARG A 229 -8.60 -10.15 5.24
N THR A 230 -9.75 -10.31 4.61
CA THR A 230 -10.96 -9.56 4.93
C THR A 230 -11.93 -10.47 5.67
N VAL A 231 -12.68 -9.86 6.59
CA VAL A 231 -13.83 -10.47 7.28
C VAL A 231 -15.04 -9.61 7.02
N ASP A 232 -16.15 -10.21 6.60
CA ASP A 232 -17.36 -9.51 6.19
C ASP A 232 -17.08 -8.32 5.26
N ALA A 233 -17.59 -7.13 5.61
CA ALA A 233 -17.39 -5.89 4.89
C ALA A 233 -16.17 -5.09 5.36
N SER A 234 -15.26 -5.66 6.16
CA SER A 234 -14.10 -4.93 6.71
C SER A 234 -13.19 -4.32 5.65
N GLY A 235 -13.17 -4.84 4.42
CA GLY A 235 -12.47 -4.20 3.30
C GLY A 235 -12.94 -2.77 3.03
N SER A 236 -14.21 -2.47 3.29
CA SER A 236 -14.79 -1.15 3.10
C SER A 236 -14.57 -0.20 4.28
N LEU A 237 -13.90 -0.62 5.35
CA LEU A 237 -13.57 0.25 6.49
C LEU A 237 -12.53 1.29 6.10
N ALA A 238 -12.82 2.55 6.38
CA ALA A 238 -11.92 3.68 6.15
C ALA A 238 -10.84 3.78 7.22
N LEU A 239 -9.60 4.10 6.80
CA LEU A 239 -8.51 4.46 7.72
C LEU A 239 -8.10 5.93 7.66
N ALA A 240 -8.45 6.63 6.58
CA ALA A 240 -8.12 8.04 6.39
C ALA A 240 -9.08 8.70 5.39
N ARG A 241 -9.17 10.03 5.45
CA ARG A 241 -9.76 10.83 4.39
C ARG A 241 -8.82 10.83 3.17
N ASN A 242 -9.41 10.72 1.98
CA ASN A 242 -8.69 10.77 0.73
C ASN A 242 -8.45 12.23 0.31
N ARG A 243 -7.21 12.71 0.46
CA ARG A 243 -6.83 14.09 0.09
C ARG A 243 -6.98 14.40 -1.40
N ALA A 244 -6.95 13.38 -2.27
CA ALA A 244 -7.15 13.55 -3.71
C ALA A 244 -8.63 13.47 -4.14
N TYR A 245 -9.57 13.37 -3.21
CA TYR A 245 -10.98 13.29 -3.55
C TYR A 245 -11.43 14.49 -4.40
N GLY A 246 -12.19 14.22 -5.46
CA GLY A 246 -12.65 15.24 -6.40
C GLY A 246 -11.61 15.73 -7.41
N THR A 247 -10.38 15.21 -7.39
CA THR A 247 -9.31 15.65 -8.29
C THR A 247 -9.17 14.81 -9.56
N ALA A 248 -9.94 13.72 -9.72
CA ALA A 248 -9.80 12.72 -10.78
C ALA A 248 -9.60 13.28 -12.21
N ARG A 249 -10.25 14.41 -12.52
CA ARG A 249 -10.26 15.06 -13.85
C ARG A 249 -9.44 16.34 -13.92
N THR A 250 -8.78 16.72 -12.83
CA THR A 250 -7.81 17.83 -12.85
C THR A 250 -6.50 17.36 -13.48
N GLU A 251 -5.68 18.28 -13.99
CA GLU A 251 -4.38 17.94 -14.55
C GLU A 251 -3.50 17.14 -13.56
N PRO A 252 -3.34 17.56 -12.28
CA PRO A 252 -2.58 16.76 -11.30
C PRO A 252 -3.18 15.36 -11.07
N GLY A 253 -4.50 15.25 -10.97
CA GLY A 253 -5.18 13.96 -10.76
C GLY A 253 -5.00 13.01 -11.95
N LEU A 254 -5.09 13.52 -13.19
CA LEU A 254 -4.84 12.74 -14.40
C LEU A 254 -3.40 12.23 -14.47
N ARG A 255 -2.42 13.06 -14.07
CA ARG A 255 -1.01 12.64 -13.99
C ARG A 255 -0.79 11.56 -12.93
N ALA A 256 -1.38 11.71 -11.74
CA ALA A 256 -1.29 10.72 -10.67
C ALA A 256 -1.93 9.38 -11.07
N ARG A 257 -3.12 9.41 -11.67
CA ARG A 257 -3.80 8.23 -12.25
C ARG A 257 -2.94 7.52 -13.30
N ALA A 258 -2.33 8.29 -14.20
CA ALA A 258 -1.45 7.73 -15.24
C ALA A 258 -0.19 7.10 -14.63
N ALA A 259 0.43 7.75 -13.64
CA ALA A 259 1.58 7.21 -12.93
C ALA A 259 1.25 5.87 -12.24
N PHE A 260 0.07 5.76 -11.62
CA PHE A 260 -0.40 4.49 -11.07
C PHE A 260 -0.62 3.42 -12.16
N ALA A 261 -1.23 3.77 -13.28
CA ALA A 261 -1.44 2.85 -14.39
C ALA A 261 -0.09 2.33 -14.96
N TYR A 262 0.93 3.18 -15.07
CA TYR A 262 2.28 2.75 -15.45
C TYR A 262 2.91 1.79 -14.43
N ARG A 263 2.80 2.10 -13.14
CA ARG A 263 3.26 1.21 -12.06
C ARG A 263 2.59 -0.16 -12.15
N GLN A 264 1.29 -0.19 -12.38
CA GLN A 264 0.54 -1.43 -12.55
C GLN A 264 0.99 -2.18 -13.82
N PHE A 265 1.20 -1.48 -14.93
CA PHE A 265 1.70 -2.08 -16.17
C PHE A 265 3.09 -2.74 -15.99
N ALA A 266 3.93 -2.14 -15.15
CA ALA A 266 5.27 -2.62 -14.86
C ALA A 266 5.32 -3.85 -13.93
N VAL A 267 4.20 -4.24 -13.29
CA VAL A 267 4.17 -5.42 -12.41
C VAL A 267 4.43 -6.70 -13.23
N ARG A 268 5.60 -7.30 -13.04
CA ARG A 268 6.04 -8.54 -13.71
C ARG A 268 5.80 -9.79 -12.86
N HIS A 269 4.59 -9.93 -12.31
CA HIS A 269 4.25 -11.10 -11.52
C HIS A 269 3.59 -12.18 -12.39
N ARG A 270 4.28 -13.30 -12.65
CA ARG A 270 3.80 -14.37 -13.57
C ARG A 270 2.41 -14.92 -13.21
N ARG A 271 2.05 -14.93 -11.92
CA ARG A 271 0.72 -15.41 -11.45
C ARG A 271 -0.38 -14.35 -11.51
N GLN A 272 -0.07 -13.12 -11.93
CA GLN A 272 -1.01 -12.00 -12.01
C GLN A 272 -0.98 -11.34 -13.40
N PRO A 273 -1.28 -12.08 -14.48
CA PRO A 273 -1.18 -11.58 -15.86
C PRO A 273 -2.19 -10.46 -16.18
N TRP A 274 -3.21 -10.26 -15.34
CA TRP A 274 -4.26 -9.27 -15.55
C TRP A 274 -3.80 -7.82 -15.37
N HIS A 275 -2.63 -7.57 -14.76
CA HIS A 275 -2.14 -6.21 -14.50
C HIS A 275 -1.94 -5.37 -15.76
N GLN A 276 -1.36 -5.95 -16.81
CA GLN A 276 -1.14 -5.22 -18.07
C GLN A 276 -2.46 -4.89 -18.78
N PRO A 277 -3.38 -5.85 -19.05
CA PRO A 277 -4.69 -5.51 -19.63
C PRO A 277 -5.50 -4.53 -18.77
N GLN A 278 -5.41 -4.62 -17.45
CA GLN A 278 -6.10 -3.67 -16.57
C GLN A 278 -5.46 -2.28 -16.64
N ALA A 279 -4.13 -2.18 -16.71
CA ALA A 279 -3.43 -0.90 -16.88
C ALA A 279 -3.72 -0.26 -18.24
N THR A 280 -3.81 -1.05 -19.32
CA THR A 280 -4.24 -0.57 -20.64
C THR A 280 -5.65 0.04 -20.56
N ARG A 281 -6.60 -0.63 -19.90
CA ARG A 281 -7.96 -0.09 -19.67
C ARG A 281 -7.96 1.18 -18.80
N LEU A 282 -7.10 1.25 -17.78
CA LEU A 282 -6.95 2.47 -16.98
C LEU A 282 -6.45 3.63 -17.85
N LEU A 283 -5.38 3.44 -18.63
CA LEU A 283 -4.83 4.47 -19.52
C LEU A 283 -5.84 4.93 -20.57
N HIS A 284 -6.65 4.02 -21.12
CA HIS A 284 -7.76 4.37 -21.99
C HIS A 284 -8.74 5.34 -21.32
N GLY A 285 -9.24 4.99 -20.13
CA GLY A 285 -10.18 5.82 -19.38
C GLY A 285 -9.58 7.16 -18.96
N ILE A 286 -8.30 7.19 -18.56
CA ILE A 286 -7.59 8.42 -18.19
C ILE A 286 -7.42 9.34 -19.41
N ALA A 287 -7.08 8.80 -20.58
CA ALA A 287 -6.98 9.57 -21.82
C ALA A 287 -8.34 10.14 -22.27
N ALA A 288 -9.42 9.37 -22.09
CA ALA A 288 -10.78 9.85 -22.34
C ALA A 288 -11.18 10.98 -21.39
N ASP A 289 -11.00 10.79 -20.07
CA ASP A 289 -11.26 11.84 -19.08
C ASP A 289 -10.43 13.11 -19.35
N ALA A 290 -9.18 12.98 -19.79
CA ALA A 290 -8.33 14.12 -20.16
C ALA A 290 -8.87 14.86 -21.38
N ALA A 291 -9.34 14.13 -22.41
CA ALA A 291 -9.95 14.75 -23.58
C ALA A 291 -11.22 15.52 -23.23
N ASP A 292 -12.04 14.98 -22.32
CA ASP A 292 -13.30 15.60 -21.87
C ASP A 292 -13.06 16.82 -20.97
N SER A 293 -12.05 16.77 -20.10
CA SER A 293 -11.82 17.80 -19.07
C SER A 293 -10.82 18.88 -19.47
N LEU A 294 -9.72 18.52 -20.14
CA LEU A 294 -8.67 19.45 -20.56
C LEU A 294 -8.79 19.84 -22.03
N GLY A 295 -9.58 19.10 -22.79
CA GLY A 295 -9.71 19.25 -24.24
C GLY A 295 -8.81 18.28 -25.00
N ARG A 296 -9.28 17.90 -26.20
CA ARG A 296 -8.64 16.87 -27.04
C ARG A 296 -7.24 17.23 -27.52
N THR A 297 -6.97 18.53 -27.69
CA THR A 297 -5.71 19.10 -28.17
C THR A 297 -4.74 19.50 -27.05
N HIS A 298 -5.11 19.30 -25.79
CA HIS A 298 -4.25 19.64 -24.66
C HIS A 298 -2.97 18.77 -24.68
N PRO A 299 -1.77 19.32 -24.39
CA PRO A 299 -0.52 18.56 -24.41
C PRO A 299 -0.56 17.28 -23.54
N LEU A 300 -1.17 17.34 -22.35
CA LEU A 300 -1.34 16.14 -21.51
C LEU A 300 -2.28 15.11 -22.15
N THR A 301 -3.35 15.52 -22.83
CA THR A 301 -4.26 14.59 -23.52
C THR A 301 -3.52 13.84 -24.63
N PHE A 302 -2.66 14.52 -25.38
CA PHE A 302 -1.76 13.88 -26.36
C PHE A 302 -0.81 12.88 -25.70
N GLN A 303 -0.15 13.24 -24.60
CA GLN A 303 0.72 12.35 -23.83
C GLN A 303 -0.03 11.07 -23.37
N LEU A 304 -1.24 11.22 -22.83
CA LEU A 304 -2.03 10.10 -22.31
C LEU A 304 -2.58 9.19 -23.41
N ARG A 305 -2.98 9.76 -24.56
CA ARG A 305 -3.37 8.97 -25.73
C ARG A 305 -2.18 8.17 -26.29
N ASN A 306 -0.98 8.75 -26.29
CA ASN A 306 0.25 8.05 -26.66
C ASN A 306 0.56 6.92 -25.69
N ALA A 307 0.45 7.19 -24.37
CA ALA A 307 0.64 6.19 -23.32
C ALA A 307 -0.31 5.00 -23.48
N HIS A 308 -1.59 5.26 -23.76
CA HIS A 308 -2.58 4.22 -24.04
C HIS A 308 -2.18 3.40 -25.28
N ALA A 309 -1.75 4.05 -26.38
CA ALA A 309 -1.34 3.35 -27.58
C ALA A 309 -0.11 2.45 -27.37
N GLN A 310 0.88 2.91 -26.60
CA GLN A 310 2.03 2.09 -26.19
C GLN A 310 1.59 0.85 -25.40
N ALA A 311 0.67 1.04 -24.44
CA ALA A 311 0.14 -0.07 -23.64
C ALA A 311 -0.61 -1.09 -24.51
N VAL A 312 -1.42 -0.62 -25.48
CA VAL A 312 -2.09 -1.47 -26.48
C VAL A 312 -1.06 -2.22 -27.33
N GLY A 313 0.00 -1.56 -27.80
CA GLY A 313 1.05 -2.24 -28.58
C GLY A 313 1.71 -3.38 -27.82
N ALA A 314 1.97 -3.19 -26.54
CA ALA A 314 2.57 -4.20 -25.69
C ALA A 314 1.61 -5.34 -25.28
N THR A 315 0.29 -5.14 -25.32
CA THR A 315 -0.69 -6.20 -24.99
C THR A 315 -1.35 -6.87 -26.20
N GLU A 316 -1.48 -6.16 -27.32
CA GLU A 316 -2.26 -6.56 -28.51
C GLU A 316 -1.42 -6.53 -29.80
N GLY A 317 -0.19 -6.04 -29.75
CA GLY A 317 0.78 -6.06 -30.86
C GLY A 317 0.87 -4.74 -31.64
N HIS A 318 1.92 -4.62 -32.45
CA HIS A 318 2.25 -3.42 -33.21
C HIS A 318 1.11 -2.87 -34.10
N PRO A 319 0.34 -3.71 -34.83
CA PRO A 319 -0.75 -3.19 -35.66
C PRO A 319 -1.84 -2.44 -34.87
N ALA A 320 -2.17 -2.93 -33.66
CA ALA A 320 -3.16 -2.30 -32.80
C ALA A 320 -2.65 -0.95 -32.26
N ALA A 321 -1.36 -0.83 -31.95
CA ALA A 321 -0.75 0.44 -31.59
C ALA A 321 -0.76 1.44 -32.76
N LEU A 322 -0.38 1.01 -33.96
CA LEU A 322 -0.34 1.86 -35.15
C LEU A 322 -1.71 2.46 -35.47
N ALA A 323 -2.78 1.68 -35.35
CA ALA A 323 -4.16 2.15 -35.54
C ALA A 323 -4.54 3.33 -34.62
N LEU A 324 -3.88 3.46 -33.46
CA LEU A 324 -4.05 4.56 -32.53
C LEU A 324 -3.02 5.69 -32.74
N LEU A 325 -1.76 5.33 -33.05
CA LEU A 325 -0.64 6.26 -33.17
C LEU A 325 -0.67 7.09 -34.46
N GLU A 326 -1.10 6.52 -35.58
CA GLU A 326 -1.15 7.23 -36.86
C GLU A 326 -2.07 8.46 -36.83
N PRO A 327 -3.37 8.34 -36.47
CA PRO A 327 -4.24 9.52 -36.37
C PRO A 327 -3.78 10.47 -35.26
N LEU A 328 -3.21 9.95 -34.16
CA LEU A 328 -2.68 10.77 -33.08
C LEU A 328 -1.50 11.65 -33.55
N ALA A 329 -0.57 11.09 -34.30
CA ALA A 329 0.60 11.79 -34.82
C ALA A 329 0.22 12.87 -35.83
N THR A 330 -0.74 12.59 -36.73
CA THR A 330 -1.28 13.59 -37.65
C THR A 330 -1.92 14.76 -36.89
N GLU A 331 -2.78 14.46 -35.92
CA GLU A 331 -3.46 15.47 -35.10
C GLU A 331 -2.44 16.30 -34.28
N ALA A 332 -1.46 15.64 -33.66
CA ALA A 332 -0.43 16.31 -32.87
C ALA A 332 0.47 17.21 -33.72
N THR A 333 0.86 16.78 -34.92
CA THR A 333 1.70 17.57 -35.85
C THR A 333 0.99 18.83 -36.33
N ALA A 334 -0.34 18.79 -36.47
CA ALA A 334 -1.14 19.94 -36.89
C ALA A 334 -1.32 20.99 -35.79
N VAL A 335 -1.18 20.61 -34.52
CA VAL A 335 -1.53 21.45 -33.36
C VAL A 335 -0.33 21.86 -32.51
N LEU A 336 0.64 20.97 -32.31
CA LEU A 336 1.78 21.23 -31.44
C LEU A 336 2.93 21.90 -32.23
N PRO A 337 3.71 22.80 -31.59
CA PRO A 337 4.94 23.33 -32.16
C PRO A 337 5.92 22.21 -32.56
N ALA A 338 6.74 22.46 -33.59
CA ALA A 338 7.69 21.48 -34.12
C ALA A 338 8.77 21.07 -33.09
N ASP A 339 9.10 21.94 -32.14
CA ASP A 339 10.04 21.71 -31.04
C ASP A 339 9.37 21.12 -29.77
N SER A 340 8.08 20.77 -29.85
CA SER A 340 7.35 20.21 -28.71
C SER A 340 7.92 18.85 -28.28
N PRO A 341 8.30 18.69 -27.00
CA PRO A 341 8.76 17.39 -26.49
C PRO A 341 7.66 16.33 -26.55
N VAL A 342 6.38 16.73 -26.47
CA VAL A 342 5.24 15.82 -26.60
C VAL A 342 5.15 15.27 -28.02
N LEU A 343 5.29 16.14 -29.02
CA LEU A 343 5.28 15.73 -30.42
C LEU A 343 6.46 14.80 -30.73
N ALA A 344 7.66 15.13 -30.25
CA ALA A 344 8.84 14.30 -30.43
C ALA A 344 8.65 12.87 -29.88
N VAL A 345 8.07 12.73 -28.68
CA VAL A 345 7.79 11.43 -28.06
C VAL A 345 6.75 10.63 -28.86
N ILE A 346 5.69 11.28 -29.35
CA ILE A 346 4.65 10.62 -30.17
C ILE A 346 5.24 10.09 -31.46
N LEU A 347 6.03 10.90 -32.17
CA LEU A 347 6.66 10.51 -33.43
C LEU A 347 7.68 9.37 -33.22
N ALA A 348 8.48 9.43 -32.15
CA ALA A 348 9.40 8.35 -31.79
C ALA A 348 8.63 7.04 -31.53
N THR A 349 7.55 7.10 -30.75
CA THR A 349 6.69 5.94 -30.46
C THR A 349 6.10 5.34 -31.74
N LEU A 350 5.63 6.18 -32.67
CA LEU A 350 5.10 5.74 -33.95
C LEU A 350 6.17 4.99 -34.77
N VAL A 351 7.39 5.52 -34.82
CA VAL A 351 8.51 4.88 -35.53
C VAL A 351 8.87 3.53 -34.91
N GLU A 352 8.90 3.41 -33.58
CA GLU A 352 9.18 2.15 -32.87
C GLU A 352 8.18 1.02 -33.18
N HIS A 353 6.96 1.35 -33.58
CA HIS A 353 5.92 0.37 -33.89
C HIS A 353 5.77 0.09 -35.40
N ARG A 354 6.50 0.81 -36.27
CA ARG A 354 6.55 0.48 -37.69
C ARG A 354 7.51 -0.69 -37.91
N PRO A 355 7.16 -1.64 -38.82
CA PRO A 355 7.97 -2.81 -39.11
C PRO A 355 9.32 -2.48 -39.77
#